data_AF-A0AAV7A9F1-F1
#
_entry.id   AF-A0AAV7A9F1-F1
#
_cell.length_a   1.000
_cell.length_b   1.000
_cell.length_c   1.000
_cell.angle_alpha   90.00
_cell.angle_beta   90.00
_cell.angle_gamma   90.00
#
_symmetry.space_group_name_H-M   'P 1'
#
loop_
_entity.id
_entity.type
_entity.pdbx_description
1 polymer ?
#
loop_
_entity_poly.entity_id
_entity_poly.type
_entity_poly.pdbx_seq_one_letter_code
_entity_poly.pdbx_strand_id
1 'polypeptide(L)'
;MFTSKLLTLVLVVQPQRILLGMKKRGFGVGRWNGFGGKVQQGESIEEAAKRELWEESGLTTDNLQKIGNIKFEFVGSTELLDVHIFRADEFQGDPTESDEMRPQWFPLDKIPYDGMWPDDYIWLPLLLQKKKFLAYFKFEGHDTILDYTLEEVENI
;
A
#
# COMPACT_ATOMS: atom_id res chain seq x y z
N MET A 1 -17.08 -14.03 -14.08
CA MET A 1 -15.94 -13.20 -14.56
C MET A 1 -15.65 -12.22 -13.45
N PHE A 2 -14.40 -12.11 -13.00
CA PHE A 2 -14.06 -11.17 -11.92
C PHE A 2 -14.19 -9.73 -12.40
N THR A 3 -14.69 -8.85 -11.54
CA THR A 3 -14.50 -7.40 -11.69
C THR A 3 -13.22 -6.99 -10.96
N SER A 4 -12.64 -5.85 -11.31
CA SER A 4 -11.49 -5.29 -10.59
C SER A 4 -11.84 -3.93 -10.00
N LYS A 5 -11.43 -3.70 -8.76
CA LYS A 5 -11.50 -2.40 -8.09
C LYS A 5 -10.12 -1.78 -8.06
N LEU A 6 -9.98 -0.60 -8.66
CA LEU A 6 -8.72 0.15 -8.69
C LEU A 6 -8.48 0.83 -7.33
N LEU A 7 -7.29 0.58 -6.79
CA LEU A 7 -6.83 1.08 -5.51
C LEU A 7 -5.41 1.61 -5.63
N THR A 8 -5.03 2.43 -4.68
CA THR A 8 -3.66 2.96 -4.53
C THR A 8 -3.10 2.59 -3.17
N LEU A 9 -1.78 2.53 -3.08
CA LEU A 9 -1.07 2.43 -1.80
C LEU A 9 0.25 3.19 -1.93
N VAL A 10 0.51 4.10 -1.01
CA VAL A 10 1.70 4.96 -0.98
C VAL A 10 2.53 4.61 0.25
N LEU A 11 3.80 4.29 0.05
CA LEU A 11 4.77 4.10 1.11
C LEU A 11 5.73 5.29 1.12
N VAL A 12 5.71 6.04 2.23
CA VAL A 12 6.65 7.15 2.44
C VAL A 12 7.90 6.59 3.11
N VAL A 13 9.03 6.62 2.39
CA VAL A 13 10.28 5.97 2.79
C VAL A 13 11.39 7.00 2.85
N GLN A 14 12.07 7.07 3.99
CA GLN A 14 13.31 7.82 4.18
C GLN A 14 14.48 6.84 4.36
N PRO A 15 15.76 7.29 4.26
CA PRO A 15 16.91 6.39 4.27
C PRO A 15 16.99 5.40 5.44
N GLN A 16 16.41 5.74 6.60
CA GLN A 16 16.48 4.91 7.81
C GLN A 16 15.12 4.52 8.39
N ARG A 17 14.02 4.99 7.79
CA ARG A 17 12.67 4.77 8.35
C ARG A 17 11.59 4.79 7.29
N ILE A 18 10.47 4.16 7.60
CA ILE A 18 9.25 4.13 6.81
C ILE A 18 8.08 4.67 7.65
N LEU A 19 7.19 5.43 7.04
CA LEU A 19 5.95 5.85 7.68
C LEU A 19 4.85 4.83 7.36
N LEU A 20 4.19 4.34 8.39
CA LEU A 20 3.02 3.47 8.28
C LEU A 20 1.87 4.08 9.07
N GLY A 21 0.63 3.79 8.71
CA GLY A 21 -0.54 4.13 9.50
C GLY A 21 -1.19 2.89 10.10
N MET A 22 -1.57 2.98 11.37
CA MET A 22 -2.43 1.97 12.01
C MET A 22 -3.87 2.27 11.62
N LYS A 23 -4.50 1.36 10.90
CA LYS A 23 -5.87 1.54 10.41
C LYS A 23 -6.88 1.44 11.55
N LYS A 24 -7.71 2.48 11.69
CA LYS A 24 -8.67 2.65 12.80
C LYS A 24 -10.09 2.19 12.44
N ARG A 25 -10.43 2.12 11.16
CA ARG A 25 -11.74 1.68 10.67
C ARG A 25 -11.68 0.98 9.32
N GLY A 26 -12.75 0.26 8.98
CA GLY A 26 -12.91 -0.37 7.67
C GLY A 26 -12.04 -1.61 7.45
N PHE A 27 -11.82 -1.96 6.18
CA PHE A 27 -11.03 -3.12 5.78
C PHE A 27 -9.57 -2.96 6.17
N GLY A 28 -9.01 -3.92 6.91
CA GLY A 28 -7.65 -3.87 7.44
C GLY A 28 -7.50 -3.18 8.79
N VAL A 29 -8.59 -2.91 9.52
CA VAL A 29 -8.54 -2.34 10.87
C VAL A 29 -7.61 -3.14 11.79
N GLY A 30 -6.81 -2.44 12.59
CA GLY A 30 -5.84 -3.05 13.49
C GLY A 30 -4.52 -3.46 12.84
N ARG A 31 -4.33 -3.21 11.54
CA ARG A 31 -3.07 -3.44 10.83
C ARG A 31 -2.34 -2.14 10.50
N TRP A 32 -1.02 -2.20 10.50
CA TRP A 32 -0.14 -1.20 9.92
C TRP A 32 -0.12 -1.37 8.40
N ASN A 33 -0.19 -0.26 7.67
CA ASN A 33 -0.07 -0.26 6.21
C ASN A 33 0.49 1.07 5.70
N GLY A 34 0.75 1.14 4.39
CA GLY A 34 0.86 2.42 3.66
C GLY A 34 -0.48 3.17 3.61
N PHE A 35 -0.47 4.31 2.93
CA PHE A 35 -1.63 5.21 2.82
C PHE A 35 -2.27 5.08 1.46
N GLY A 36 -3.58 4.91 1.37
CA GLY A 36 -4.20 4.65 0.09
C GLY A 36 -5.63 4.16 0.15
N GLY A 37 -6.31 4.31 -0.98
CA GLY A 37 -7.71 3.99 -1.12
C GLY A 37 -8.15 3.90 -2.56
N LYS A 38 -9.45 4.07 -2.79
CA LYS A 38 -10.08 3.81 -4.09
C LYS A 38 -9.79 4.95 -5.06
N VAL A 39 -9.52 4.60 -6.31
CA VAL A 39 -9.50 5.58 -7.41
C VAL A 39 -10.94 6.01 -7.70
N GLN A 40 -11.21 7.32 -7.69
CA GLN A 40 -12.54 7.86 -7.94
C GLN A 40 -12.82 8.04 -9.44
N GLN A 41 -14.10 8.21 -9.79
CA GLN A 41 -14.49 8.42 -11.19
C GLN A 41 -13.93 9.76 -11.71
N GLY A 42 -13.20 9.70 -12.82
CA GLY A 42 -12.59 10.89 -13.45
C GLY A 42 -11.23 11.29 -12.87
N GLU A 43 -10.76 10.59 -11.84
CA GLU A 43 -9.45 10.77 -11.23
C GLU A 43 -8.43 9.79 -11.84
N SER A 44 -7.20 10.24 -12.11
CA SER A 44 -6.10 9.34 -12.44
C SER A 44 -5.61 8.57 -11.22
N ILE A 45 -4.93 7.45 -11.44
CA ILE A 45 -4.40 6.62 -10.34
C ILE A 45 -3.39 7.41 -9.48
N GLU A 46 -2.57 8.25 -10.10
CA GLU A 46 -1.60 9.07 -9.37
C GLU A 46 -2.28 10.19 -8.57
N GLU A 47 -3.32 10.83 -9.12
CA GLU A 47 -4.12 11.82 -8.39
C GLU A 47 -4.78 11.19 -7.15
N ALA A 48 -5.36 9.99 -7.31
CA ALA A 48 -5.93 9.23 -6.20
C ALA A 48 -4.88 8.92 -5.12
N ALA A 49 -3.68 8.49 -5.51
CA ALA A 49 -2.60 8.20 -4.58
C ALA A 49 -2.17 9.45 -3.78
N LYS A 50 -2.09 10.62 -4.44
CA LYS A 50 -1.76 11.89 -3.77
C LYS A 50 -2.87 12.34 -2.83
N ARG A 51 -4.14 12.23 -3.26
CA ARG A 51 -5.31 12.57 -2.43
C ARG A 51 -5.36 11.70 -1.18
N GLU A 52 -5.29 10.38 -1.33
CA GLU A 52 -5.38 9.44 -0.21
C GLU A 52 -4.21 9.60 0.77
N LEU A 53 -2.99 9.85 0.27
CA LEU A 53 -1.84 10.16 1.13
C LEU A 53 -2.13 11.41 2.00
N TRP A 54 -2.71 12.45 1.41
CA TRP A 54 -3.06 13.66 2.15
C TRP A 54 -4.21 13.43 3.13
N GLU A 55 -5.28 12.76 2.73
CA GLU A 55 -6.45 12.47 3.57
C GLU A 55 -6.08 11.61 4.79
N GLU A 56 -5.25 10.59 4.61
CA GLU A 56 -4.92 9.62 5.67
C GLU A 56 -3.71 10.01 6.53
N SER A 57 -2.83 10.90 6.07
CA SER A 57 -1.60 11.24 6.79
C SER A 57 -1.29 12.74 6.92
N GLY A 58 -2.02 13.60 6.22
CA GLY A 58 -1.72 15.04 6.13
C GLY A 58 -0.52 15.39 5.25
N LEU A 59 0.13 14.40 4.63
CA LEU A 59 1.32 14.61 3.80
C LEU A 59 0.97 14.89 2.34
N THR A 60 1.78 15.73 1.70
CA THR A 60 1.74 15.92 0.25
C THR A 60 3.08 15.56 -0.38
N THR A 61 3.07 15.20 -1.66
CA THR A 61 4.29 14.97 -2.43
C THR A 61 4.06 15.27 -3.90
N ASP A 62 5.07 15.86 -4.54
CA ASP A 62 5.07 16.10 -5.97
C ASP A 62 5.63 14.92 -6.76
N ASN A 63 6.35 13.99 -6.10
CA ASN A 63 7.12 12.94 -6.75
C ASN A 63 6.75 11.55 -6.20
N LEU A 64 5.74 10.95 -6.84
CA LEU A 64 5.39 9.54 -6.61
C LEU A 64 6.08 8.65 -7.63
N GLN A 65 6.76 7.62 -7.15
CA GLN A 65 7.37 6.59 -7.99
C GLN A 65 6.46 5.37 -8.01
N LYS A 66 5.90 5.02 -9.16
CA LYS A 66 5.17 3.76 -9.33
C LYS A 66 6.17 2.60 -9.23
N ILE A 67 6.05 1.79 -8.17
CA ILE A 67 7.00 0.72 -7.80
C ILE A 67 6.35 -0.66 -7.86
N GLY A 68 5.02 -0.77 -7.81
CA GLY A 68 4.39 -2.07 -7.95
C GLY A 68 2.96 -2.03 -8.47
N ASN A 69 2.50 -3.19 -8.90
CA ASN A 69 1.08 -3.47 -9.04
C ASN A 69 0.78 -4.85 -8.45
N ILE A 70 -0.19 -4.90 -7.54
CA ILE A 70 -0.57 -6.12 -6.84
C ILE A 70 -2.05 -6.38 -7.05
N LYS A 71 -2.38 -7.60 -7.46
CA LYS A 71 -3.76 -8.08 -7.54
C LYS A 71 -4.06 -9.00 -6.37
N PHE A 72 -5.08 -8.66 -5.59
CA PHE A 72 -5.55 -9.51 -4.50
C PHE A 72 -6.86 -10.18 -4.86
N GLU A 73 -6.88 -11.51 -4.73
CA GLU A 73 -8.08 -12.34 -4.76
C GLU A 73 -8.40 -12.81 -3.35
N PHE A 74 -9.66 -12.67 -2.94
CA PHE A 74 -10.15 -13.23 -1.68
C PHE A 74 -11.15 -14.33 -1.98
N VAL A 75 -10.97 -15.52 -1.39
CA VAL A 75 -11.90 -16.65 -1.55
C VAL A 75 -13.31 -16.21 -1.18
N GLY A 76 -14.26 -16.44 -2.09
CA GLY A 76 -15.67 -16.04 -1.94
C GLY A 76 -16.00 -14.62 -2.43
N SER A 77 -14.99 -13.80 -2.75
CA SER A 77 -15.19 -12.53 -3.47
C SER A 77 -15.25 -12.78 -4.98
N THR A 78 -16.07 -12.00 -5.69
CA THR A 78 -16.08 -11.93 -7.17
C THR A 78 -15.37 -10.67 -7.70
N GLU A 79 -14.78 -9.88 -6.81
CA GLU A 79 -14.06 -8.66 -7.13
C GLU A 79 -12.59 -8.80 -6.70
N LEU A 80 -11.67 -8.54 -7.63
CA LEU A 80 -10.25 -8.41 -7.36
C LEU A 80 -9.92 -7.00 -6.90
N LEU A 81 -8.98 -6.87 -5.97
CA LEU A 81 -8.40 -5.59 -5.62
C LEU A 81 -7.15 -5.38 -6.49
N ASP A 82 -7.18 -4.38 -7.37
CA ASP A 82 -6.06 -4.04 -8.25
C ASP A 82 -5.35 -2.81 -7.68
N VAL A 83 -4.29 -3.05 -6.91
CA VAL A 83 -3.63 -2.05 -6.07
C VAL A 83 -2.36 -1.56 -6.77
N HIS A 84 -2.29 -0.26 -7.03
CA HIS A 84 -1.11 0.40 -7.58
C HIS A 84 -0.24 0.94 -6.45
N ILE A 85 0.99 0.41 -6.35
CA ILE A 85 1.92 0.70 -5.27
C ILE A 85 2.86 1.83 -5.70
N PHE A 86 2.90 2.88 -4.89
CA PHE A 86 3.76 4.02 -5.06
C PHE A 86 4.73 4.17 -3.88
N ARG A 87 5.90 4.71 -4.18
CA ARG A 87 6.91 5.11 -3.19
C ARG A 87 7.11 6.61 -3.26
N ALA A 88 7.14 7.25 -2.09
CA ALA A 88 7.53 8.65 -1.95
C ALA A 88 8.80 8.72 -1.09
N ASP A 89 9.87 9.26 -1.66
CA ASP A 89 11.12 9.55 -0.91
C ASP A 89 11.12 10.97 -0.33
N GLU A 90 10.34 11.87 -0.94
CA GLU A 90 10.22 13.29 -0.61
C GLU A 90 8.74 13.62 -0.35
N PHE A 91 8.48 14.43 0.66
CA PHE A 91 7.14 14.84 1.05
C PHE A 91 7.19 16.19 1.79
N GLN A 92 6.03 16.81 1.95
CA GLN A 92 5.83 18.04 2.71
C GLN A 92 4.72 17.81 3.76
N GLY A 93 4.79 18.59 4.85
CA GLY A 93 3.88 18.47 5.98
C GLY A 93 4.37 17.52 7.08
N ASP A 94 3.61 17.48 8.17
CA ASP A 94 3.86 16.61 9.32
C ASP A 94 2.80 15.50 9.37
N PRO A 95 3.20 14.23 9.58
CA PRO A 95 2.26 13.13 9.69
C PRO A 95 1.24 13.39 10.81
N THR A 96 -0.03 13.42 10.45
CA THR A 96 -1.13 13.77 11.35
C THR A 96 -2.14 12.63 11.41
N GLU A 97 -2.60 12.30 12.62
CA GLU A 97 -3.65 11.30 12.81
C GLU A 97 -4.98 11.78 12.23
N SER A 98 -5.60 10.94 11.41
CA SER A 98 -6.95 11.15 10.88
C SER A 98 -7.97 10.28 11.63
N ASP A 99 -9.23 10.36 11.22
CA ASP A 99 -10.25 9.43 11.68
C ASP A 99 -10.01 7.99 11.17
N GLU A 100 -9.27 7.83 10.07
CA GLU A 100 -8.97 6.55 9.42
C GLU A 100 -7.66 5.92 9.86
N MET A 101 -6.60 6.71 10.05
CA MET A 101 -5.23 6.24 10.21
C MET A 101 -4.50 6.98 11.33
N ARG A 102 -3.71 6.24 12.11
CA ARG A 102 -2.73 6.81 13.06
C ARG A 102 -1.30 6.60 12.52
N PRO A 103 -0.68 7.63 11.91
CA PRO A 103 0.67 7.52 11.36
C PRO A 103 1.73 7.31 12.43
N GLN A 104 2.76 6.52 12.12
CA GLN A 104 3.93 6.31 12.96
C GLN A 104 5.15 5.95 12.12
N TRP A 105 6.30 6.53 12.47
CA TRP A 105 7.58 6.17 11.86
C TRP A 105 8.14 4.89 12.48
N PHE A 106 8.64 4.01 11.62
CA PHE A 106 9.35 2.79 12.01
C PHE A 106 10.75 2.77 11.39
N PRO A 107 11.80 2.43 12.16
CA PRO A 107 13.10 2.10 11.58
C PRO A 107 12.98 0.97 10.55
N LEU A 108 13.77 1.01 9.46
CA LEU A 108 13.68 -0.01 8.40
C LEU A 108 14.04 -1.43 8.89
N ASP A 109 14.84 -1.54 9.94
CA ASP A 109 15.20 -2.81 10.60
C ASP A 109 14.17 -3.26 11.66
N LYS A 110 13.12 -2.44 11.91
CA LYS A 110 12.07 -2.68 12.90
C LYS A 110 10.67 -2.44 12.34
N ILE A 111 10.49 -2.74 11.05
CA ILE A 111 9.17 -2.73 10.42
C ILE A 111 8.28 -3.75 11.15
N PRO A 112 7.07 -3.36 11.59
CA PRO A 112 6.22 -4.18 12.46
C PRO A 112 5.42 -5.22 11.66
N TYR A 113 6.10 -6.08 10.89
CA TYR A 113 5.45 -6.99 9.94
C TYR A 113 4.38 -7.90 10.58
N ASP A 114 4.55 -8.31 11.83
CA ASP A 114 3.55 -9.13 12.55
C ASP A 114 2.20 -8.42 12.70
N GLY A 115 2.19 -7.09 12.61
CA GLY A 115 0.99 -6.25 12.63
C GLY A 115 0.57 -5.75 11.25
N MET A 116 1.09 -6.30 10.15
CA MET A 116 0.85 -5.85 8.77
C MET A 116 0.07 -6.90 7.95
N TRP A 117 -0.14 -6.57 6.66
CA TRP A 117 -0.19 -7.53 5.56
C TRP A 117 0.63 -8.83 5.68
N PRO A 118 0.11 -10.08 5.70
CA PRO A 118 1.00 -11.25 5.52
C PRO A 118 1.81 -11.19 4.23
N ASP A 119 1.27 -10.60 3.17
CA ASP A 119 1.95 -10.41 1.88
C ASP A 119 3.04 -9.34 1.93
N ASP A 120 2.98 -8.41 2.89
CA ASP A 120 3.97 -7.33 3.00
C ASP A 120 5.37 -7.88 3.28
N TYR A 121 5.50 -9.03 3.96
CA TYR A 121 6.78 -9.75 4.11
C TYR A 121 7.44 -10.09 2.77
N ILE A 122 6.63 -10.24 1.72
CA ILE A 122 7.05 -10.78 0.42
C ILE A 122 7.46 -9.64 -0.51
N TRP A 123 6.63 -8.60 -0.66
CA TRP A 123 6.85 -7.54 -1.65
C TRP A 123 7.52 -6.27 -1.10
N LEU A 124 7.34 -5.95 0.19
CA LEU A 124 7.90 -4.70 0.76
C LEU A 124 9.44 -4.65 0.67
N PRO A 125 10.19 -5.76 0.85
CA PRO A 125 11.65 -5.75 0.64
C PRO A 125 12.07 -5.28 -0.76
N LEU A 126 11.31 -5.61 -1.81
CA LEU A 126 11.57 -5.11 -3.17
C LEU A 126 11.35 -3.60 -3.27
N LEU A 127 10.25 -3.09 -2.67
CA LEU A 127 9.98 -1.66 -2.62
C LEU A 127 11.10 -0.89 -1.91
N LEU A 128 11.61 -1.42 -0.78
CA LEU A 128 12.71 -0.82 -0.02
C LEU A 128 14.00 -0.75 -0.85
N GLN A 129 14.26 -1.78 -1.66
CA GLN A 129 15.37 -1.85 -2.61
C GLN A 129 15.14 -1.04 -3.90
N LYS A 130 14.00 -0.34 -4.03
CA LYS A 130 13.58 0.41 -5.23
C LYS A 130 13.46 -0.46 -6.47
N LYS A 131 13.14 -1.74 -6.28
CA LYS A 131 12.86 -2.69 -7.36
C LYS A 131 11.38 -2.64 -7.71
N LYS A 132 11.09 -2.63 -9.01
CA LYS A 132 9.73 -2.65 -9.53
C LYS A 132 9.22 -4.09 -9.58
N PHE A 133 7.93 -4.29 -9.31
CA PHE A 133 7.36 -5.63 -9.29
C PHE A 133 5.90 -5.71 -9.74
N LEU A 134 5.51 -6.89 -10.22
CA LEU A 134 4.13 -7.32 -10.38
C LEU A 134 3.88 -8.48 -9.43
N ALA A 135 2.71 -8.47 -8.76
CA ALA A 135 2.36 -9.54 -7.86
C ALA A 135 0.88 -9.90 -7.93
N TYR A 136 0.59 -11.14 -7.56
CA TYR A 136 -0.76 -11.62 -7.29
C TYR A 136 -0.74 -12.38 -5.97
N PHE A 137 -1.75 -12.16 -5.14
CA PHE A 137 -1.94 -12.93 -3.90
C PHE A 137 -3.38 -13.41 -3.82
N LYS A 138 -3.55 -14.69 -3.51
CA LYS A 138 -4.83 -15.30 -3.19
C LYS A 138 -4.93 -15.56 -1.70
N PHE A 139 -5.95 -14.99 -1.07
CA PHE A 139 -6.20 -15.09 0.36
C PHE A 139 -7.43 -15.94 0.67
N GLU A 140 -7.33 -16.74 1.73
CA GLU A 140 -8.48 -17.25 2.49
C GLU A 140 -8.60 -16.45 3.79
N GLY A 141 -9.74 -15.79 3.98
CA GLY A 141 -9.87 -14.79 5.05
C GLY A 141 -8.88 -13.64 4.83
N HIS A 142 -8.27 -13.11 5.90
CA HIS A 142 -7.32 -11.99 5.82
C HIS A 142 -5.89 -12.37 6.26
N ASP A 143 -5.70 -13.58 6.77
CA ASP A 143 -4.45 -14.02 7.42
C ASP A 143 -3.73 -15.13 6.66
N THR A 144 -4.42 -15.85 5.76
CA THR A 144 -3.88 -17.02 5.07
C THR A 144 -3.70 -16.75 3.58
N ILE A 145 -2.45 -16.75 3.11
CA ILE A 145 -2.12 -16.76 1.68
C ILE A 145 -2.19 -18.21 1.19
N LEU A 146 -3.06 -18.48 0.21
CA LEU A 146 -3.20 -19.79 -0.43
C LEU A 146 -2.25 -19.96 -1.61
N ASP A 147 -2.04 -18.90 -2.38
CA ASP A 147 -1.20 -18.89 -3.57
C ASP A 147 -0.69 -17.47 -3.84
N TYR A 148 0.48 -17.35 -4.47
CA TYR A 148 0.99 -16.05 -4.88
C TYR A 148 2.01 -16.14 -6.02
N THR A 149 2.12 -15.05 -6.76
CA THR A 149 3.24 -14.80 -7.68
C THR A 149 3.88 -13.45 -7.36
N LEU A 150 5.19 -13.36 -7.52
CA LEU A 150 5.95 -12.12 -7.42
C LEU A 150 7.02 -12.13 -8.51
N GLU A 151 7.00 -11.13 -9.36
CA GLU A 151 7.96 -10.95 -10.45
C GLU A 151 8.59 -9.56 -10.36
N GLU A 152 9.92 -9.50 -10.28
CA GLU A 152 10.67 -8.25 -10.46
C GLU A 152 10.67 -7.88 -11.94
N VAL A 153 10.30 -6.65 -12.26
CA VAL A 153 10.14 -6.16 -13.65
C VAL A 153 10.92 -4.86 -13.86
N GLU A 154 11.24 -4.53 -15.11
CA GLU A 154 11.87 -3.25 -15.44
C GLU A 154 10.84 -2.10 -15.53
N ASN A 155 9.59 -2.41 -15.90
CA ASN A 155 8.51 -1.45 -16.18
C ASN A 155 7.15 -1.97 -15.67
N ILE A 156 6.24 -1.05 -15.30
CA ILE A 156 4.91 -1.32 -14.69
C ILE A 156 3.81 -0.52 -15.38
#